data_AF-A0A350I7A8-F1
#
_entry.id   AF-A0A350I7A8-F1
#
_cell.length_a   1.000
_cell.length_b   1.000
_cell.length_c   1.000
_cell.angle_alpha   90.00
_cell.angle_beta   90.00
_cell.angle_gamma   90.00
#
_symmetry.space_group_name_H-M   'P 1'
#
loop_
_entity.id
_entity.type
_entity.pdbx_description
1 polymer ?
#
loop_
_entity_poly.entity_id
_entity_poly.type
_entity_poly.pdbx_seq_one_letter_code
_entity_poly.pdbx_strand_id
1 'polypeptide(L)'
;MEINQQILQEKWAPVLDSEEAGSITDQHKRRVTAVVLENQEKAFAEERAHIGALHETAANAMGASSSTAGAGNIDTWDPVLISLVRRATPNLLAFDLVGVQPMTGPTGLIFAMKSRYTSQTGDEALFDEADTEFSGAPSGDLSTHSSDPFAAEDTAGPDSDTVHEYQPGSGNTTATAEAQGNSGPAIPQMAFSIDKTTVTAKSRALKAEYTTELAQDLKAVHGLSAETELANILSTEILAEMNREIIRLVNVNSVTSTRGNAAGNFNFAGNVDTDGRWFAEKAKSLVQAMEIEANTIAVSTRRGKGNWAIVSHGVAAALNAAGAMDTGMGTSGPQSLTSDVSGSLFAGTVYGSMKIYIDPYASVDYFTIGYKGTNPYDAGMFYCPYVPLSMMKTIGENDFQPRIGFKTRYGVADNPFVTAGNGNNVYYRKRKVLGL
;
A
#
# COMPACT_ATOMS: atom_id res chain seq x y z
N MET A 1 -12.15 -16.55 -77.41
CA MET A 1 -12.04 -18.02 -77.44
C MET A 1 -12.00 -18.49 -76.00
N GLU A 2 -12.91 -19.38 -75.65
CA GLU A 2 -13.36 -19.68 -74.28
C GLU A 2 -12.20 -19.78 -73.29
N ILE A 3 -12.04 -18.74 -72.48
CA ILE A 3 -11.12 -18.72 -71.34
C ILE A 3 -11.53 -19.91 -70.45
N ASN A 4 -10.59 -20.77 -70.11
CA ASN A 4 -10.84 -22.06 -69.46
C ASN A 4 -11.40 -21.86 -68.03
N GLN A 5 -12.70 -21.61 -67.92
CA GLN A 5 -13.41 -21.18 -66.72
C GLN A 5 -13.44 -22.24 -65.61
N GLN A 6 -13.16 -23.51 -65.94
CA GLN A 6 -13.05 -24.61 -64.97
C GLN A 6 -11.70 -24.56 -64.23
N ILE A 7 -10.61 -24.29 -64.95
CA ILE A 7 -9.26 -24.17 -64.36
C ILE A 7 -9.18 -22.99 -63.37
N LEU A 8 -9.89 -21.89 -63.68
CA LEU A 8 -9.96 -20.72 -62.80
C LEU A 8 -10.78 -20.99 -61.52
N GLN A 9 -11.77 -21.87 -61.57
CA GLN A 9 -12.53 -22.26 -60.38
C GLN A 9 -11.72 -23.18 -59.46
N GLU A 10 -10.88 -24.06 -60.02
CA GLU A 10 -9.98 -24.91 -59.25
C GLU A 10 -8.88 -24.10 -58.56
N LYS A 11 -8.27 -23.14 -59.27
CA LYS A 11 -7.22 -22.27 -58.71
C LYS A 11 -7.70 -21.44 -57.52
N TRP A 12 -8.95 -20.95 -57.59
CA TRP A 12 -9.52 -20.07 -56.56
C TRP A 12 -10.49 -20.79 -55.60
N ALA A 13 -10.61 -22.12 -55.69
CA ALA A 13 -11.48 -22.93 -54.82
C ALA A 13 -11.28 -22.69 -53.31
N PRO A 14 -10.04 -22.58 -52.78
CA PRO A 14 -9.83 -22.36 -51.34
C PRO A 14 -10.42 -21.05 -50.81
N VAL A 15 -10.58 -20.03 -51.68
CA VAL A 15 -11.12 -18.71 -51.33
C VAL A 15 -12.62 -18.64 -51.59
N LEU A 16 -13.12 -19.39 -52.57
CA LEU A 16 -14.55 -19.45 -52.92
C LEU A 16 -15.36 -20.37 -51.99
N ASP A 17 -14.68 -21.29 -51.29
CA ASP A 17 -15.26 -22.25 -50.35
C ASP A 17 -14.95 -21.92 -48.87
N SER A 18 -14.33 -20.77 -48.56
CA SER A 18 -14.07 -20.36 -47.18
C SER A 18 -15.37 -19.96 -46.45
N GLU A 19 -15.62 -20.55 -45.27
CA GLU A 19 -16.88 -20.38 -44.53
C GLU A 19 -17.07 -18.97 -43.93
N GLU A 20 -16.01 -18.15 -43.85
CA GLU A 20 -16.05 -16.83 -43.21
C GLU A 20 -16.75 -15.75 -44.05
N ALA A 21 -16.87 -15.92 -45.37
CA ALA A 21 -17.41 -14.90 -46.28
C ALA A 21 -18.85 -15.17 -46.76
N GLY A 22 -19.47 -16.27 -46.31
CA GLY A 22 -20.80 -16.71 -46.75
C GLY A 22 -20.76 -17.52 -48.05
N SER A 23 -21.50 -18.63 -48.10
CA SER A 23 -21.44 -19.57 -49.23
C SER A 23 -22.17 -19.04 -50.47
N ILE A 24 -21.45 -18.96 -51.59
CA ILE A 24 -22.01 -18.57 -52.90
C ILE A 24 -22.68 -19.79 -53.54
N THR A 25 -24.02 -19.84 -53.48
CA THR A 25 -24.82 -21.00 -53.96
C THR A 25 -25.05 -21.03 -55.47
N ASP A 26 -24.94 -19.88 -56.15
CA ASP A 26 -25.21 -19.76 -57.60
C ASP A 26 -23.92 -19.95 -58.42
N GLN A 27 -23.91 -20.99 -59.27
CA GLN A 27 -22.77 -21.39 -60.10
C GLN A 27 -22.34 -20.29 -61.08
N HIS A 28 -23.28 -19.45 -61.53
CA HIS A 28 -22.95 -18.32 -62.41
C HIS A 28 -22.20 -17.22 -61.65
N LYS A 29 -22.65 -16.89 -60.43
CA LYS A 29 -21.99 -15.89 -59.58
C LYS A 29 -20.61 -16.35 -59.14
N ARG A 30 -20.44 -17.61 -58.75
CA ARG A 30 -19.14 -18.20 -58.43
C ARG A 30 -18.14 -18.04 -59.57
N ARG A 31 -18.59 -18.26 -60.81
CA ARG A 31 -17.76 -18.10 -62.01
C ARG A 31 -17.38 -16.65 -62.30
N VAL A 32 -18.30 -15.71 -62.12
CA VAL A 32 -18.00 -14.27 -62.29
C VAL A 32 -17.04 -13.79 -61.21
N THR A 33 -17.23 -14.20 -59.95
CA THR A 33 -16.31 -13.88 -58.84
C THR A 33 -14.92 -14.44 -59.07
N ALA A 34 -14.79 -15.67 -59.58
CA ALA A 34 -13.49 -16.26 -59.94
C ALA A 34 -12.77 -15.46 -61.03
N VAL A 35 -13.51 -14.93 -62.02
CA VAL A 35 -12.93 -14.08 -63.08
C VAL A 35 -12.53 -12.71 -62.54
N VAL A 36 -13.29 -12.15 -61.61
CA VAL A 36 -12.94 -10.88 -60.95
C VAL A 36 -11.70 -11.04 -60.06
N LEU A 37 -11.58 -12.16 -59.32
CA LEU A 37 -10.40 -12.48 -58.52
C LEU A 37 -9.15 -12.69 -59.38
N GLU A 38 -9.26 -13.37 -60.51
CA GLU A 38 -8.16 -13.52 -61.46
C GLU A 38 -7.74 -12.17 -62.07
N ASN A 39 -8.70 -11.30 -62.39
CA ASN A 39 -8.41 -9.95 -62.88
C ASN A 39 -7.79 -9.06 -61.80
N GLN A 40 -8.17 -9.23 -60.53
CA GLN A 40 -7.53 -8.56 -59.40
C GLN A 40 -6.11 -9.08 -59.17
N GLU A 41 -5.87 -10.39 -59.25
CA GLU A 41 -4.52 -10.94 -59.15
C GLU A 41 -3.64 -10.47 -60.31
N LYS A 42 -4.16 -10.44 -61.54
CA LYS A 42 -3.44 -9.88 -62.69
C LYS A 42 -3.17 -8.40 -62.54
N ALA A 43 -4.11 -7.61 -62.00
CA ALA A 43 -3.88 -6.21 -61.70
C ALA A 43 -2.81 -6.03 -60.62
N PHE A 44 -2.82 -6.84 -59.55
CA PHE A 44 -1.79 -6.82 -58.52
C PHE A 44 -0.43 -7.34 -59.02
N ALA A 45 -0.41 -8.28 -59.97
CA ALA A 45 0.80 -8.78 -60.60
C ALA A 45 1.36 -7.80 -61.64
N GLU A 46 0.51 -7.08 -62.37
CA GLU A 46 0.89 -5.98 -63.25
C GLU A 46 1.36 -4.76 -62.45
N GLU A 47 0.76 -4.47 -61.29
CA GLU A 47 1.27 -3.48 -60.33
C GLU A 47 2.64 -3.90 -59.75
N ARG A 48 2.82 -5.20 -59.46
CA ARG A 48 4.12 -5.76 -59.05
C ARG A 48 5.15 -5.78 -60.18
N ALA A 49 4.74 -5.98 -61.43
CA ALA A 49 5.61 -5.92 -62.61
C ALA A 49 5.92 -4.47 -63.01
N HIS A 50 5.02 -3.52 -62.75
CA HIS A 50 5.28 -2.09 -62.87
C HIS A 50 6.27 -1.60 -61.79
N ILE A 51 6.28 -2.26 -60.62
CA ILE A 51 7.31 -2.12 -59.58
C ILE A 51 8.63 -2.87 -59.94
N GLY A 52 8.57 -3.92 -60.77
CA GLY A 52 9.72 -4.75 -61.17
C GLY A 52 10.44 -4.36 -62.47
N ALA A 53 9.83 -3.55 -63.34
CA ALA A 53 10.36 -3.23 -64.68
C ALA A 53 11.29 -2.01 -64.73
N LEU A 54 11.74 -1.46 -63.59
CA LEU A 54 12.78 -0.42 -63.53
C LEU A 54 14.06 -0.94 -62.88
N HIS A 55 14.60 -2.05 -63.40
CA HIS A 55 15.97 -2.45 -63.09
C HIS A 55 16.62 -3.29 -64.20
N GLU A 56 17.21 -2.65 -65.21
CA GLU A 56 18.35 -3.21 -65.96
C GLU A 56 19.32 -2.09 -66.36
N THR A 57 20.33 -1.82 -65.54
CA THR A 57 21.76 -1.89 -65.88
C THR A 57 22.56 -1.68 -64.59
N ALA A 58 23.62 -2.48 -64.41
CA ALA A 58 24.25 -2.82 -63.14
C ALA A 58 24.86 -1.68 -62.30
N ALA A 59 25.04 -2.01 -61.02
CA ALA A 59 25.82 -1.37 -59.95
C ALA A 59 25.16 -0.20 -59.19
N ASN A 60 24.59 -0.46 -58.01
CA ASN A 60 25.12 0.04 -56.72
C ASN A 60 24.19 -0.26 -55.53
N ALA A 61 24.84 -0.65 -54.42
CA ALA A 61 24.45 -0.61 -53.01
C ALA A 61 22.96 -0.39 -52.66
N MET A 62 22.33 -1.40 -52.05
CA MET A 62 21.21 -1.17 -51.12
C MET A 62 21.74 -0.35 -49.94
N GLY A 63 21.57 0.97 -50.02
CA GLY A 63 21.89 1.94 -48.98
C GLY A 63 20.90 1.86 -47.81
N ALA A 64 21.43 2.12 -46.62
CA ALA A 64 20.75 2.00 -45.34
C ALA A 64 19.45 2.82 -45.27
N SER A 65 18.42 2.21 -44.67
CA SER A 65 17.22 2.88 -44.18
C SER A 65 17.61 4.11 -43.34
N SER A 66 17.23 5.30 -43.81
CA SER A 66 17.36 6.53 -43.03
C SER A 66 16.15 7.42 -43.26
N SER A 67 15.57 7.91 -42.16
CA SER A 67 14.39 8.78 -42.10
C SER A 67 14.66 10.23 -42.53
N THR A 68 15.60 10.45 -43.45
CA THR A 68 15.93 11.79 -43.96
C THR A 68 15.89 11.77 -45.48
N ALA A 69 15.12 12.69 -46.06
CA ALA A 69 14.97 12.84 -47.51
C ALA A 69 16.33 13.00 -48.19
N GLY A 70 16.79 11.96 -48.89
CA GLY A 70 18.09 11.95 -49.55
C GLY A 70 18.37 10.71 -50.39
N ALA A 71 18.08 10.82 -51.70
CA ALA A 71 18.68 10.11 -52.84
C ALA A 71 18.44 8.59 -53.01
N GLY A 72 17.18 8.15 -53.00
CA GLY A 72 16.72 6.89 -53.61
C GLY A 72 15.38 7.08 -54.32
N ASN A 73 15.13 6.36 -55.44
CA ASN A 73 13.89 6.50 -56.25
C ASN A 73 12.67 5.77 -55.67
N ILE A 74 12.81 4.99 -54.59
CA ILE A 74 11.70 4.30 -53.91
C ILE A 74 11.78 4.67 -52.44
N ASP A 75 10.77 5.42 -51.99
CA ASP A 75 10.58 5.78 -50.60
C ASP A 75 9.72 4.68 -49.95
N THR A 76 10.35 3.65 -49.38
CA THR A 76 9.62 2.58 -48.66
C THR A 76 9.13 3.12 -47.32
N TRP A 77 7.94 3.75 -47.34
CA TRP A 77 7.19 4.10 -46.14
C TRP A 77 6.40 2.89 -45.65
N ASP A 78 7.04 2.09 -44.83
CA ASP A 78 6.31 1.28 -43.85
C ASP A 78 6.93 1.50 -42.47
N PRO A 79 6.49 2.54 -41.73
CA PRO A 79 6.93 2.69 -40.36
C PRO A 79 6.34 1.54 -39.55
N VAL A 80 7.16 0.52 -39.28
CA VAL A 80 6.88 -0.49 -38.26
C VAL A 80 6.49 0.26 -36.98
N LEU A 81 5.19 0.24 -36.65
CA LEU A 81 4.64 0.93 -35.49
C LEU A 81 5.31 0.37 -34.24
N ILE A 82 6.21 1.16 -33.63
CA ILE A 82 6.82 0.81 -32.35
C ILE A 82 5.72 0.85 -31.30
N SER A 83 5.51 -0.28 -30.61
CA SER A 83 4.49 -0.41 -29.57
C SER A 83 4.66 0.66 -28.49
N LEU A 84 3.56 1.32 -28.11
CA LEU A 84 3.56 2.30 -27.04
C LEU A 84 3.92 1.64 -25.69
N VAL A 85 4.95 2.14 -25.00
CA VAL A 85 5.32 1.67 -23.66
C VAL A 85 4.55 2.46 -22.61
N ARG A 86 3.94 1.76 -21.65
CA ARG A 86 3.24 2.35 -20.50
C ARG A 86 4.12 2.34 -19.26
N ARG A 87 3.92 3.30 -18.36
CA ARG A 87 4.48 3.24 -17.00
C ARG A 87 3.69 2.23 -16.17
N ALA A 88 4.38 1.39 -15.40
CA ALA A 88 3.73 0.47 -14.48
C ALA A 88 3.00 1.24 -13.37
N THR A 89 1.82 0.75 -12.99
CA THR A 89 1.06 1.28 -11.85
C THR A 89 1.74 0.89 -10.54
N PRO A 90 1.82 1.79 -9.54
CA PRO A 90 2.40 1.46 -8.24
C PRO A 90 1.51 0.45 -7.49
N ASN A 91 2.14 -0.48 -6.78
CA ASN A 91 1.47 -1.43 -5.92
C ASN A 91 0.82 -0.73 -4.70
N LEU A 92 -0.29 -1.27 -4.20
CA LEU A 92 -1.07 -0.70 -3.08
C LEU A 92 -0.91 -1.56 -1.82
N LEU A 93 -0.75 -0.93 -0.65
CA LEU A 93 -0.53 -1.64 0.63
C LEU A 93 -1.34 -1.11 1.82
N ALA A 94 -2.03 0.02 1.67
CA ALA A 94 -2.62 0.75 2.79
C ALA A 94 -3.67 -0.05 3.57
N PHE A 95 -4.47 -0.88 2.90
CA PHE A 95 -5.55 -1.65 3.54
C PHE A 95 -5.04 -2.74 4.48
N ASP A 96 -3.80 -3.20 4.29
CA ASP A 96 -3.17 -4.15 5.18
C ASP A 96 -2.72 -3.50 6.49
N LEU A 97 -2.43 -2.19 6.50
CA LEU A 97 -1.87 -1.46 7.64
C LEU A 97 -2.92 -0.98 8.65
N VAL A 98 -4.11 -0.61 8.16
CA VAL A 98 -5.17 0.02 8.95
C VAL A 98 -6.41 -0.87 9.06
N GLY A 99 -7.27 -0.57 10.04
CA GLY A 99 -8.60 -1.18 10.14
C GLY A 99 -9.53 -0.60 9.10
N VAL A 100 -10.52 -1.38 8.64
CA VAL A 100 -11.52 -0.92 7.66
C VAL A 100 -12.91 -0.95 8.30
N GLN A 101 -13.60 0.19 8.32
CA GLN A 101 -14.95 0.30 8.87
C GLN A 101 -15.87 1.08 7.93
N PRO A 102 -16.67 0.40 7.09
CA PRO A 102 -17.55 1.08 6.16
C PRO A 102 -18.60 1.94 6.88
N MET A 103 -18.90 3.12 6.35
CA MET A 103 -19.92 4.03 6.88
C MET A 103 -21.20 3.93 6.05
N THR A 104 -22.35 3.99 6.74
CA THR A 104 -23.67 4.07 6.09
C THR A 104 -24.14 5.51 5.89
N GLY A 105 -23.50 6.48 6.55
CA GLY A 105 -23.80 7.91 6.43
C GLY A 105 -22.53 8.76 6.22
N PRO A 106 -22.70 10.06 5.91
CA PRO A 106 -21.58 10.97 5.67
C PRO A 106 -20.74 11.25 6.92
N THR A 107 -21.31 11.02 8.10
CA THR A 107 -20.64 11.09 9.40
C THR A 107 -20.85 9.77 10.15
N GLY A 108 -19.76 9.13 10.56
CA GLY A 108 -19.76 7.97 11.44
C GLY A 108 -19.42 8.37 12.87
N LEU A 109 -19.91 7.59 13.84
CA LEU A 109 -19.51 7.69 15.25
C LEU A 109 -18.82 6.38 15.63
N ILE A 110 -17.65 6.49 16.25
CA ILE A 110 -16.96 5.37 16.87
C ILE A 110 -17.09 5.57 18.38
N PHE A 111 -17.53 4.52 19.06
CA PHE A 111 -17.70 4.52 20.51
C PHE A 111 -16.63 3.65 21.16
N ALA A 112 -16.07 4.11 22.28
CA ALA A 112 -15.22 3.31 23.14
C ALA A 112 -15.75 3.36 24.57
N MET A 113 -15.74 2.21 25.22
CA MET A 113 -16.03 2.12 26.65
C MET A 113 -14.71 2.03 27.41
N LYS A 114 -14.56 2.89 28.42
CA LYS A 114 -13.41 2.89 29.32
C LYS A 114 -13.89 2.65 30.75
N SER A 115 -13.24 1.74 31.45
CA SER A 115 -13.46 1.54 32.89
C SER A 115 -12.72 2.60 33.68
N ARG A 116 -13.32 3.12 34.74
CA ARG A 116 -12.80 4.25 35.51
C ARG A 116 -12.89 3.97 37.01
N TYR A 117 -11.89 4.41 37.76
CA TYR A 117 -11.92 4.37 39.23
C TYR A 117 -12.73 5.55 39.80
N THR A 118 -13.47 5.31 40.88
CA THR A 118 -14.21 6.29 41.70
C THR A 118 -15.38 7.01 41.00
N SER A 119 -15.20 7.49 39.78
CA SER A 119 -16.19 8.25 39.03
C SER A 119 -15.96 8.14 37.52
N GLN A 120 -16.89 8.65 36.70
CA GLN A 120 -16.75 8.64 35.23
C GLN A 120 -15.57 9.48 34.71
N THR A 121 -14.99 10.35 35.54
CA THR A 121 -13.84 11.21 35.19
C THR A 121 -12.56 10.82 35.92
N GLY A 122 -12.57 9.73 36.70
CA GLY A 122 -11.38 9.26 37.43
C GLY A 122 -10.35 8.58 36.52
N ASP A 123 -9.32 8.00 37.11
CA ASP A 123 -8.27 7.31 36.37
C ASP A 123 -8.82 6.05 35.66
N GLU A 124 -8.26 5.74 34.49
CA GLU A 124 -8.71 4.62 33.67
C GLU A 124 -8.23 3.28 34.25
N ALA A 125 -9.17 2.44 34.65
CA ALA A 125 -8.88 1.07 35.07
C ALA A 125 -8.67 0.18 33.85
N LEU A 126 -7.87 -0.90 34.00
CA LEU A 126 -7.58 -1.91 32.96
C LEU A 126 -6.70 -1.43 31.79
N PHE A 127 -6.07 -0.26 31.90
CA PHE A 127 -5.08 0.22 30.94
C PHE A 127 -3.70 0.36 31.59
N ASP A 128 -3.62 1.22 32.60
CA ASP A 128 -2.45 1.38 33.45
C ASP A 128 -2.36 0.24 34.48
N GLU A 129 -1.27 0.24 35.25
CA GLU A 129 -1.11 -0.72 36.34
C GLU A 129 -2.28 -0.64 37.32
N ALA A 130 -2.76 -1.80 37.76
CA ALA A 130 -3.90 -1.85 38.67
C ALA A 130 -3.48 -1.34 40.04
N ASP A 131 -4.25 -0.39 40.58
CA ASP A 131 -4.10 0.08 41.94
C ASP A 131 -4.42 -1.08 42.92
N THR A 132 -3.38 -1.55 43.61
CA THR A 132 -3.46 -2.68 44.56
C THR A 132 -4.12 -2.29 45.89
N GLU A 133 -4.25 -1.00 46.17
CA GLU A 133 -4.84 -0.47 47.39
C GLU A 133 -6.33 -0.13 47.20
N PHE A 134 -6.76 0.10 45.95
CA PHE A 134 -8.10 0.61 45.65
C PHE A 134 -9.24 -0.19 46.29
N SER A 135 -9.17 -1.52 46.32
CA SER A 135 -10.19 -2.39 46.94
C SER A 135 -9.83 -2.88 48.34
N GLY A 136 -8.68 -2.49 48.86
CA GLY A 136 -8.07 -3.05 50.07
C GLY A 136 -7.62 -1.97 51.05
N ALA A 137 -6.60 -2.32 51.81
CA ALA A 137 -5.91 -1.43 52.73
C ALA A 137 -4.59 -0.96 52.09
N PRO A 138 -4.17 0.28 52.37
CA PRO A 138 -2.90 0.78 51.86
C PRO A 138 -1.73 -0.06 52.37
N SER A 139 -0.64 -0.06 51.60
CA SER A 139 0.61 -0.77 51.87
C SER A 139 1.26 -0.36 53.20
N GLY A 140 0.88 0.80 53.74
CA GLY A 140 1.39 1.38 54.99
C GLY A 140 2.49 2.41 54.78
N ASP A 141 3.03 2.50 53.56
CA ASP A 141 3.85 3.60 53.10
C ASP A 141 2.96 4.76 52.56
N LEU A 142 3.30 5.99 52.93
CA LEU A 142 2.62 7.23 52.51
C LEU A 142 3.42 7.99 51.43
N SER A 143 4.53 7.42 50.96
CA SER A 143 5.40 7.97 49.93
C SER A 143 4.92 7.64 48.51
N THR A 144 5.59 8.21 47.50
CA THR A 144 5.30 8.00 46.07
C THR A 144 5.46 6.53 45.67
N HIS A 145 4.35 5.86 45.33
CA HIS A 145 4.38 4.50 44.79
C HIS A 145 5.17 4.44 43.48
N SER A 146 6.06 3.45 43.37
CA SER A 146 6.83 3.18 42.17
C SER A 146 6.37 1.88 41.51
N SER A 147 6.26 1.88 40.17
CA SER A 147 6.08 0.66 39.36
C SER A 147 7.41 -0.04 39.05
N ASP A 148 8.53 0.50 39.54
CA ASP A 148 9.87 -0.06 39.36
C ASP A 148 10.27 -0.89 40.59
N PRO A 149 10.45 -2.22 40.46
CA PRO A 149 10.86 -3.09 41.57
C PRO A 149 12.27 -2.78 42.12
N PHE A 150 13.01 -1.86 41.50
CA PHE A 150 14.33 -1.40 41.93
C PHE A 150 14.35 0.07 42.39
N ALA A 151 13.21 0.76 42.51
CA ALA A 151 13.16 2.16 42.91
C ALA A 151 13.63 2.48 44.35
N ALA A 152 14.03 1.45 45.12
CA ALA A 152 14.55 1.56 46.48
C ALA A 152 16.02 2.03 46.53
N GLU A 153 16.36 3.15 45.88
CA GLU A 153 17.70 3.74 46.00
C GLU A 153 17.63 5.19 46.49
N ASP A 154 17.48 5.37 47.81
CA ASP A 154 18.04 6.56 48.45
C ASP A 154 19.58 6.40 48.46
N THR A 155 20.27 7.20 47.66
CA THR A 155 21.73 7.17 47.50
C THR A 155 22.49 7.74 48.71
N ALA A 156 21.84 7.88 49.87
CA ALA A 156 22.35 8.62 51.02
C ALA A 156 22.26 7.88 52.37
N GLY A 157 22.95 6.75 52.54
CA GLY A 157 23.34 6.28 53.88
C GLY A 157 23.35 4.77 54.08
N PRO A 158 23.81 4.28 55.25
CA PRO A 158 23.83 2.87 55.58
C PRO A 158 22.45 2.46 56.10
N ASP A 159 21.41 2.65 55.29
CA ASP A 159 20.10 2.08 55.59
C ASP A 159 19.95 0.76 54.85
N SER A 160 19.49 -0.25 55.57
CA SER A 160 19.21 -1.58 55.08
C SER A 160 17.82 -1.54 54.45
N ASP A 161 17.72 -0.96 53.26
CA ASP A 161 16.41 -0.67 52.67
C ASP A 161 15.73 -1.92 52.12
N THR A 162 14.61 -2.29 52.75
CA THR A 162 13.65 -3.24 52.20
C THR A 162 12.78 -2.48 51.22
N VAL A 163 12.50 -3.06 50.04
CA VAL A 163 11.64 -2.50 48.99
C VAL A 163 10.30 -1.94 49.54
N HIS A 164 10.27 -0.68 50.00
CA HIS A 164 9.09 -0.08 50.63
C HIS A 164 8.18 0.58 49.58
N GLU A 165 8.77 1.22 48.57
CA GLU A 165 8.07 2.01 47.54
C GLU A 165 7.39 1.14 46.45
N TYR A 166 7.70 -0.16 46.41
CA TYR A 166 7.07 -1.17 45.53
C TYR A 166 6.26 -2.21 46.33
N GLN A 167 6.00 -1.95 47.61
CA GLN A 167 5.18 -2.83 48.44
C GLN A 167 3.69 -2.70 48.05
N PRO A 168 2.97 -3.81 47.77
CA PRO A 168 1.57 -3.74 47.37
C PRO A 168 0.63 -3.45 48.54
N GLY A 169 -0.56 -2.93 48.23
CA GLY A 169 -1.70 -2.88 49.14
C GLY A 169 -2.06 -4.26 49.69
N SER A 170 -2.59 -4.28 50.92
CA SER A 170 -3.02 -5.51 51.58
C SER A 170 -4.55 -5.65 51.57
N GLY A 171 -5.06 -6.84 51.89
CA GLY A 171 -6.50 -7.02 52.07
C GLY A 171 -7.02 -6.26 53.30
N ASN A 172 -8.26 -5.76 53.24
CA ASN A 172 -8.89 -5.17 54.43
C ASN A 172 -8.96 -6.19 55.57
N THR A 173 -8.69 -5.73 56.80
CA THR A 173 -8.94 -6.55 57.99
C THR A 173 -10.43 -6.88 58.10
N THR A 174 -10.78 -8.02 58.70
CA THR A 174 -12.18 -8.44 58.86
C THR A 174 -13.04 -7.37 59.53
N ALA A 175 -12.50 -6.69 60.56
CA ALA A 175 -13.21 -5.61 61.25
C ALA A 175 -13.48 -4.40 60.34
N THR A 176 -12.51 -4.00 59.50
CA THR A 176 -12.70 -2.91 58.52
C THR A 176 -13.69 -3.32 57.44
N ALA A 177 -13.58 -4.55 56.92
CA ALA A 177 -14.44 -5.07 55.88
C ALA A 177 -15.92 -5.18 56.33
N GLU A 178 -16.16 -5.61 57.56
CA GLU A 178 -17.52 -5.69 58.14
C GLU A 178 -18.14 -4.31 58.42
N ALA A 179 -17.31 -3.30 58.69
CA ALA A 179 -17.77 -1.92 58.90
C ALA A 179 -17.98 -1.16 57.58
N GLN A 180 -17.42 -1.63 56.48
CA GLN A 180 -17.34 -0.91 55.21
C GLN A 180 -18.73 -0.64 54.61
N GLY A 181 -18.97 0.61 54.18
CA GLY A 181 -20.26 1.04 53.65
C GLY A 181 -21.36 1.27 54.70
N ASN A 182 -21.06 1.12 55.99
CA ASN A 182 -21.95 1.49 57.10
C ASN A 182 -21.24 2.41 58.10
N SER A 183 -20.60 1.85 59.14
CA SER A 183 -19.92 2.60 60.21
C SER A 183 -18.42 2.79 59.98
N GLY A 184 -17.86 2.19 58.93
CA GLY A 184 -16.46 2.30 58.50
C GLY A 184 -16.30 3.06 57.17
N PRO A 185 -15.14 2.95 56.50
CA PRO A 185 -14.90 3.59 55.21
C PRO A 185 -15.94 3.22 54.15
N ALA A 186 -16.19 4.11 53.19
CA ALA A 186 -17.07 3.79 52.06
C ALA A 186 -16.49 2.64 51.22
N ILE A 187 -17.35 1.85 50.59
CA ILE A 187 -16.91 0.86 49.61
C ILE A 187 -16.46 1.60 48.34
N PRO A 188 -15.21 1.43 47.88
CA PRO A 188 -14.70 2.00 46.63
C PRO A 188 -15.56 1.56 45.45
N GLN A 189 -15.83 2.50 44.54
CA GLN A 189 -16.74 2.26 43.41
C GLN A 189 -15.98 2.37 42.10
N MET A 190 -16.38 1.55 41.12
CA MET A 190 -15.91 1.66 39.74
C MET A 190 -17.04 2.18 38.86
N ALA A 191 -16.67 2.95 37.84
CA ALA A 191 -17.57 3.47 36.83
C ALA A 191 -17.10 3.06 35.43
N PHE A 192 -17.92 3.32 34.42
CA PHE A 192 -17.49 3.30 33.03
C PHE A 192 -17.87 4.62 32.36
N SER A 193 -17.05 5.08 31.42
CA SER A 193 -17.36 6.19 30.52
C SER A 193 -17.47 5.67 29.08
N ILE A 194 -18.35 6.29 28.29
CA ILE A 194 -18.47 6.02 26.86
C ILE A 194 -17.98 7.25 26.11
N ASP A 195 -16.79 7.13 25.54
CA ASP A 195 -16.20 8.17 24.70
C ASP A 195 -16.72 8.01 23.27
N LYS A 196 -16.89 9.12 22.57
CA LYS A 196 -17.28 9.14 21.16
C LYS A 196 -16.26 9.90 20.33
N THR A 197 -15.89 9.35 19.18
CA THR A 197 -15.12 10.06 18.15
C THR A 197 -15.93 10.13 16.87
N THR A 198 -15.97 11.31 16.26
CA THR A 198 -16.71 11.56 15.02
C THR A 198 -15.79 11.39 13.83
N VAL A 199 -16.20 10.60 12.83
CA VAL A 199 -15.52 10.46 11.55
C VAL A 199 -16.35 11.15 10.48
N THR A 200 -15.76 12.09 9.73
CA THR A 200 -16.46 12.79 8.65
C THR A 200 -15.88 12.40 7.30
N ALA A 201 -16.74 11.98 6.37
CA ALA A 201 -16.33 11.59 5.03
C ALA A 201 -15.87 12.79 4.19
N LYS A 202 -14.62 12.75 3.74
CA LYS A 202 -14.04 13.66 2.74
C LYS A 202 -14.19 13.05 1.34
N SER A 203 -14.04 13.86 0.30
CA SER A 203 -14.19 13.42 -1.09
C SER A 203 -12.92 13.62 -1.90
N ARG A 204 -12.65 12.68 -2.81
CA ARG A 204 -11.70 12.88 -3.93
C ARG A 204 -12.45 12.74 -5.25
N ALA A 205 -12.04 13.53 -6.23
CA ALA A 205 -12.55 13.42 -7.59
C ALA A 205 -11.48 13.86 -8.60
N LEU A 206 -11.39 13.14 -9.72
CA LEU A 206 -10.61 13.54 -10.88
C LEU A 206 -11.49 13.50 -12.12
N LYS A 207 -11.18 14.35 -13.09
CA LYS A 207 -11.87 14.46 -14.37
C LYS A 207 -10.84 14.52 -15.49
N ALA A 208 -11.14 13.84 -16.59
CA ALA A 208 -10.45 14.02 -17.86
C ALA A 208 -11.45 14.41 -18.95
N GLU A 209 -10.98 15.24 -19.86
CA GLU A 209 -11.69 15.63 -21.07
C GLU A 209 -10.87 15.13 -22.25
N TYR A 210 -11.52 14.59 -23.27
CA TYR A 210 -10.86 14.20 -24.50
C TYR A 210 -11.70 14.62 -25.70
N THR A 211 -11.03 15.00 -26.78
CA THR A 211 -11.71 15.38 -28.02
C THR A 211 -12.09 14.13 -28.81
N THR A 212 -13.18 14.21 -29.57
CA THR A 212 -13.59 13.14 -30.49
C THR A 212 -12.52 12.87 -31.54
N GLU A 213 -11.87 13.93 -32.01
CA GLU A 213 -10.79 13.85 -33.00
C GLU A 213 -9.60 13.05 -32.45
N LEU A 214 -9.14 13.37 -31.23
CA LEU A 214 -8.06 12.63 -30.58
C LEU A 214 -8.43 11.16 -30.37
N ALA A 215 -9.68 10.86 -30.00
CA ALA A 215 -10.14 9.49 -29.82
C ALA A 215 -10.17 8.71 -31.15
N GLN A 216 -10.54 9.36 -32.26
CA GLN A 216 -10.52 8.78 -33.59
C GLN A 216 -9.08 8.52 -34.07
N ASP A 217 -8.19 9.50 -33.93
CA ASP A 217 -6.77 9.38 -34.31
C ASP A 217 -6.07 8.28 -33.50
N LEU A 218 -6.28 8.26 -32.19
CA LEU A 218 -5.67 7.29 -31.30
C LEU A 218 -6.18 5.87 -31.56
N LYS A 219 -7.45 5.73 -31.97
CA LYS A 219 -8.00 4.44 -32.39
C LYS A 219 -7.48 3.99 -33.76
N ALA A 220 -7.35 4.92 -34.71
CA ALA A 220 -6.91 4.62 -36.07
C ALA A 220 -5.42 4.28 -36.15
N VAL A 221 -4.57 4.98 -35.40
CA VAL A 221 -3.11 4.80 -35.44
C VAL A 221 -2.65 3.74 -34.43
N HIS A 222 -3.16 3.77 -33.19
CA HIS A 222 -2.66 2.91 -32.11
C HIS A 222 -3.59 1.75 -31.75
N GLY A 223 -4.79 1.66 -32.33
CA GLY A 223 -5.78 0.63 -31.98
C GLY A 223 -6.29 0.74 -30.53
N LEU A 224 -6.02 1.87 -29.85
CA LEU A 224 -6.35 2.07 -28.45
C LEU A 224 -7.66 2.86 -28.28
N SER A 225 -8.33 2.65 -27.16
CA SER A 225 -9.51 3.43 -26.78
C SER A 225 -9.11 4.52 -25.80
N ALA A 226 -9.16 5.79 -26.23
CA ALA A 226 -8.84 6.94 -25.37
C ALA A 226 -9.70 6.95 -24.09
N GLU A 227 -10.96 6.53 -24.18
CA GLU A 227 -11.87 6.44 -23.03
C GLU A 227 -11.36 5.43 -21.99
N THR A 228 -10.99 4.22 -22.44
CA THR A 228 -10.54 3.15 -21.55
C THR A 228 -9.20 3.50 -20.90
N GLU A 229 -8.28 4.09 -21.67
CA GLU A 229 -6.98 4.50 -21.14
C GLU A 229 -7.11 5.63 -20.11
N LEU A 230 -7.92 6.65 -20.39
CA LEU A 230 -8.18 7.70 -19.42
C LEU A 230 -8.92 7.18 -18.18
N ALA A 231 -9.87 6.25 -18.35
CA ALA A 231 -10.56 5.63 -17.22
C ALA A 231 -9.58 4.90 -16.29
N ASN A 232 -8.64 4.16 -16.86
CA ASN A 232 -7.61 3.44 -16.12
C ASN A 232 -6.64 4.40 -15.43
N ILE A 233 -6.19 5.46 -16.10
CA ILE A 233 -5.28 6.46 -15.49
C ILE A 233 -5.95 7.14 -14.30
N LEU A 234 -7.19 7.62 -14.45
CA LEU A 234 -7.87 8.33 -13.38
C LEU A 234 -8.17 7.44 -12.16
N SER A 235 -8.61 6.21 -12.40
CA SER A 235 -8.92 5.28 -11.31
C SER A 235 -7.67 4.84 -10.56
N THR A 236 -6.59 4.53 -11.27
CA THR A 236 -5.31 4.14 -10.66
C THR A 236 -4.66 5.29 -9.90
N GLU A 237 -4.75 6.52 -10.40
CA GLU A 237 -4.23 7.70 -9.70
C GLU A 237 -4.97 7.97 -8.39
N ILE A 238 -6.31 7.93 -8.39
CA ILE A 238 -7.09 8.13 -7.14
C ILE A 238 -6.75 7.04 -6.11
N LEU A 239 -6.59 5.79 -6.55
CA LEU A 239 -6.19 4.70 -5.67
C LEU A 239 -4.77 4.91 -5.10
N ALA A 240 -3.83 5.36 -5.93
CA ALA A 240 -2.46 5.66 -5.52
C ALA A 240 -2.41 6.83 -4.52
N GLU A 241 -3.16 7.91 -4.76
CA GLU A 241 -3.29 9.04 -3.85
C GLU A 241 -3.85 8.62 -2.48
N MET A 242 -4.93 7.83 -2.47
CA MET A 242 -5.54 7.33 -1.23
C MET A 242 -4.56 6.44 -0.45
N ASN A 243 -3.87 5.53 -1.14
CA ASN A 243 -2.86 4.67 -0.53
C ASN A 243 -1.74 5.51 0.11
N ARG A 244 -1.25 6.54 -0.58
CA ARG A 244 -0.19 7.41 -0.07
C ARG A 244 -0.66 8.29 1.08
N GLU A 245 -1.92 8.76 1.07
CA GLU A 245 -2.50 9.50 2.19
C GLU A 245 -2.46 8.66 3.47
N ILE A 246 -2.92 7.41 3.42
CA ILE A 246 -2.95 6.52 4.59
C ILE A 246 -1.53 6.29 5.14
N ILE A 247 -0.56 5.99 4.28
CA ILE A 247 0.83 5.77 4.69
C ILE A 247 1.41 7.03 5.36
N ARG A 248 1.13 8.23 4.81
CA ARG A 248 1.57 9.49 5.41
C ARG A 248 0.92 9.75 6.76
N LEU A 249 -0.38 9.48 6.90
CA LEU A 249 -1.09 9.65 8.17
C LEU A 249 -0.53 8.70 9.24
N VAL A 250 -0.27 7.43 8.89
CA VAL A 250 0.41 6.47 9.79
C VAL A 250 1.75 7.04 10.27
N ASN A 251 2.59 7.53 9.37
CA ASN A 251 3.90 8.09 9.71
C ASN A 251 3.82 9.40 10.52
N VAL A 252 2.77 10.21 10.34
CA VAL A 252 2.59 11.46 11.10
C VAL A 252 2.05 11.17 12.50
N ASN A 253 1.10 10.23 12.63
CA ASN A 253 0.46 9.91 13.89
C ASN A 253 1.30 8.99 14.78
N SER A 254 2.24 8.23 14.20
CA SER A 254 3.13 7.32 14.95
C SER A 254 3.99 8.03 16.00
N VAL A 255 4.09 7.42 17.18
CA VAL A 255 4.96 7.85 18.27
C VAL A 255 6.43 7.77 17.85
N THR A 256 7.16 8.85 18.06
CA THR A 256 8.62 8.86 17.85
C THR A 256 9.28 8.16 19.03
N SER A 257 10.09 7.13 18.78
CA SER A 257 10.77 6.43 19.88
C SER A 257 11.70 7.37 20.65
N THR A 258 11.73 7.26 21.97
CA THR A 258 12.65 8.01 22.84
C THR A 258 14.01 7.33 23.03
N ARG A 259 14.19 6.11 22.47
CA ARG A 259 15.41 5.30 22.68
C ARG A 259 16.57 5.74 21.78
N GLY A 260 17.79 5.60 22.30
CA GLY A 260 19.04 5.95 21.62
C GLY A 260 19.65 7.27 22.11
N ASN A 261 20.85 7.62 21.62
CA ASN A 261 21.57 8.84 22.03
C ASN A 261 20.79 10.14 21.73
N ALA A 262 19.91 10.11 20.73
CA ALA A 262 18.96 11.18 20.43
C ALA A 262 17.59 10.56 20.12
N ALA A 263 16.53 11.12 20.70
CA ALA A 263 15.16 10.66 20.48
C ALA A 263 14.84 10.59 18.98
N GLY A 264 14.23 9.47 18.58
CA GLY A 264 13.76 9.21 17.23
C GLY A 264 14.82 8.70 16.27
N ASN A 265 16.09 8.62 16.67
CA ASN A 265 17.19 8.24 15.80
C ASN A 265 17.75 6.87 16.17
N PHE A 266 18.05 6.05 15.17
CA PHE A 266 18.89 4.87 15.28
C PHE A 266 20.17 5.12 14.48
N ASN A 267 21.31 5.26 15.15
CA ASN A 267 22.57 5.58 14.51
C ASN A 267 23.49 4.35 14.46
N PHE A 268 23.87 3.94 13.26
CA PHE A 268 24.83 2.85 13.04
C PHE A 268 26.25 3.17 13.52
N ALA A 269 26.61 4.46 13.66
CA ALA A 269 27.96 4.89 13.97
C ALA A 269 28.27 5.10 15.47
N GLY A 270 27.27 5.09 16.36
CA GLY A 270 27.52 5.49 17.76
C GLY A 270 26.42 5.10 18.75
N ASN A 271 25.82 3.93 18.61
CA ASN A 271 24.88 3.42 19.61
C ASN A 271 25.64 2.87 20.82
N VAL A 272 25.29 3.37 22.01
CA VAL A 272 25.91 2.99 23.30
C VAL A 272 25.62 1.53 23.69
N ASP A 273 24.49 0.98 23.22
CA ASP A 273 24.02 -0.34 23.66
C ASP A 273 24.43 -1.50 22.74
N THR A 274 24.96 -1.22 21.55
CA THR A 274 25.36 -2.24 20.55
C THR A 274 26.30 -1.65 19.49
N ASP A 275 27.60 -1.57 19.78
CA ASP A 275 28.61 -1.20 18.78
C ASP A 275 29.18 -2.47 18.13
N GLY A 276 28.63 -2.82 16.96
CA GLY A 276 29.16 -3.90 16.14
C GLY A 276 30.40 -3.44 15.38
N ARG A 277 31.40 -4.31 15.18
CA ARG A 277 32.62 -3.91 14.44
C ARG A 277 32.39 -3.95 12.93
N TRP A 278 31.58 -4.89 12.47
CA TRP A 278 31.26 -5.10 11.05
C TRP A 278 29.81 -4.74 10.74
N PHE A 279 29.54 -4.35 9.49
CA PHE A 279 28.21 -3.91 9.06
C PHE A 279 27.10 -4.95 9.36
N ALA A 280 27.37 -6.23 9.15
CA ALA A 280 26.39 -7.29 9.42
C ALA A 280 26.00 -7.41 10.90
N GLU A 281 26.92 -7.10 11.82
CA GLU A 281 26.64 -7.07 13.26
C GLU A 281 25.79 -5.83 13.63
N LYS A 282 26.13 -4.68 13.04
CA LYS A 282 25.34 -3.45 13.20
C LYS A 282 23.92 -3.58 12.62
N ALA A 283 23.77 -4.31 11.50
CA ALA A 283 22.46 -4.59 10.93
C ALA A 283 21.63 -5.52 11.82
N LYS A 284 22.24 -6.43 12.60
CA LYS A 284 21.54 -7.23 13.61
C LYS A 284 21.09 -6.41 14.81
N SER A 285 21.84 -5.40 15.22
CA SER A 285 21.39 -4.51 16.30
C SER A 285 20.19 -3.65 15.88
N LEU A 286 20.08 -3.29 14.59
CA LEU A 286 18.87 -2.67 14.05
C LEU A 286 17.65 -3.60 14.20
N VAL A 287 17.81 -4.89 13.88
CA VAL A 287 16.74 -5.87 14.02
C VAL A 287 16.29 -6.00 15.48
N GLN A 288 17.23 -6.03 16.42
CA GLN A 288 16.90 -6.04 17.85
C GLN A 288 16.22 -4.72 18.29
N ALA A 289 16.64 -3.58 17.77
CA ALA A 289 15.95 -2.32 18.05
C ALA A 289 14.50 -2.36 17.54
N MET A 290 14.25 -2.90 16.36
CA MET A 290 12.89 -3.08 15.84
C MET A 290 12.04 -3.99 16.74
N GLU A 291 12.62 -5.11 17.21
CA GLU A 291 11.96 -6.04 18.13
C GLU A 291 11.52 -5.35 19.44
N ILE A 292 12.41 -4.53 20.01
CA ILE A 292 12.14 -3.81 21.24
C ILE A 292 11.04 -2.76 21.04
N GLU A 293 11.03 -2.03 19.92
CA GLU A 293 9.94 -1.11 19.60
C GLU A 293 8.62 -1.87 19.41
N ALA A 294 8.63 -3.03 18.75
CA ALA A 294 7.45 -3.88 18.58
C ALA A 294 6.89 -4.37 19.92
N ASN A 295 7.75 -4.74 20.87
CA ASN A 295 7.35 -5.12 22.23
C ASN A 295 6.84 -3.92 23.03
N THR A 296 7.41 -2.73 22.81
CA THR A 296 6.91 -1.49 23.44
C THR A 296 5.49 -1.16 22.95
N ILE A 297 5.15 -1.45 21.68
CA ILE A 297 3.77 -1.35 21.19
C ILE A 297 2.86 -2.31 21.97
N ALA A 298 3.31 -3.53 22.26
CA ALA A 298 2.52 -4.48 23.07
C ALA A 298 2.21 -3.95 24.47
N VAL A 299 3.20 -3.34 25.12
CA VAL A 299 3.04 -2.77 26.47
C VAL A 299 2.12 -1.56 26.44
N SER A 300 2.29 -0.66 25.47
CA SER A 300 1.50 0.58 25.39
C SER A 300 0.07 0.40 24.86
N THR A 301 -0.19 -0.62 24.03
CA THR A 301 -1.54 -0.90 23.52
C THR A 301 -2.28 -1.95 24.34
N ARG A 302 -1.57 -2.83 25.06
CA ARG A 302 -2.12 -4.04 25.71
C ARG A 302 -2.94 -4.94 24.77
N ARG A 303 -2.66 -4.89 23.47
CA ARG A 303 -3.35 -5.71 22.43
C ARG A 303 -2.43 -6.76 21.84
N GLY A 304 -1.21 -6.36 21.47
CA GLY A 304 -0.22 -7.27 20.94
C GLY A 304 1.04 -6.57 20.45
N LYS A 305 2.06 -7.38 20.19
CA LYS A 305 3.32 -6.94 19.62
C LYS A 305 3.13 -6.48 18.18
N GLY A 306 3.84 -5.42 17.78
CA GLY A 306 3.90 -4.95 16.39
C GLY A 306 4.12 -6.09 15.40
N ASN A 307 3.28 -6.18 14.38
CA ASN A 307 3.20 -7.31 13.45
C ASN A 307 3.44 -6.92 11.99
N TRP A 308 3.58 -5.63 11.70
CA TRP A 308 4.04 -5.15 10.40
C TRP A 308 4.99 -3.97 10.56
N ALA A 309 5.83 -3.75 9.56
CA ALA A 309 6.68 -2.57 9.48
C ALA A 309 6.75 -2.03 8.05
N ILE A 310 6.80 -0.71 7.92
CA ILE A 310 7.14 0.00 6.69
C ILE A 310 8.59 0.47 6.83
N VAL A 311 9.42 0.15 5.85
CA VAL A 311 10.84 0.48 5.85
C VAL A 311 11.25 1.20 4.57
N SER A 312 12.28 2.04 4.62
CA SER A 312 12.92 2.55 3.41
C SER A 312 13.60 1.42 2.64
N HIS A 313 13.88 1.65 1.36
CA HIS A 313 14.64 0.71 0.53
C HIS A 313 16.03 0.40 1.10
N GLY A 314 16.72 1.39 1.70
CA GLY A 314 18.02 1.19 2.34
C GLY A 314 17.92 0.27 3.57
N VAL A 315 16.96 0.54 4.45
CA VAL A 315 16.70 -0.28 5.63
C VAL A 315 16.31 -1.72 5.24
N ALA A 316 15.51 -1.91 4.19
CA ALA A 316 15.18 -3.23 3.66
C ALA A 316 16.43 -4.01 3.22
N ALA A 317 17.37 -3.35 2.54
CA ALA A 317 18.64 -3.95 2.15
C ALA A 317 19.51 -4.32 3.36
N ALA A 318 19.53 -3.49 4.40
CA ALA A 318 20.25 -3.78 5.65
C ALA A 318 19.65 -4.97 6.41
N LEU A 319 18.31 -5.09 6.46
CA LEU A 319 17.62 -6.23 7.08
C LEU A 319 17.90 -7.55 6.35
N ASN A 320 17.96 -7.51 5.02
CA ASN A 320 18.42 -8.62 4.20
C ASN A 320 19.88 -8.99 4.55
N ALA A 321 20.79 -8.01 4.56
CA ALA A 321 22.20 -8.25 4.89
C ALA A 321 22.40 -8.82 6.32
N ALA A 322 21.49 -8.51 7.26
CA ALA A 322 21.49 -9.10 8.60
C ALA A 322 21.07 -10.58 8.62
N GLY A 323 20.51 -11.11 7.52
CA GLY A 323 19.97 -12.46 7.42
C GLY A 323 18.70 -12.68 8.26
N ALA A 324 18.02 -11.60 8.65
CA ALA A 324 16.86 -11.65 9.57
C ALA A 324 15.50 -11.72 8.85
N MET A 325 15.48 -11.49 7.53
CA MET A 325 14.28 -11.49 6.71
C MET A 325 14.10 -12.84 6.01
N ASP A 326 13.02 -13.53 6.31
CA ASP A 326 12.53 -14.68 5.56
C ASP A 326 11.60 -14.19 4.45
N THR A 327 12.04 -14.33 3.21
CA THR A 327 11.33 -13.86 2.01
C THR A 327 10.37 -14.92 1.45
N GLY A 328 10.10 -16.01 2.17
CA GLY A 328 9.11 -17.01 1.78
C GLY A 328 9.55 -17.95 0.65
N MET A 329 10.86 -18.02 0.35
CA MET A 329 11.44 -18.90 -0.68
C MET A 329 12.28 -20.03 -0.07
N GLY A 330 11.76 -20.71 0.96
CA GLY A 330 12.40 -21.83 1.65
C GLY A 330 12.66 -23.10 0.82
N THR A 331 12.73 -23.03 -0.52
CA THR A 331 12.97 -24.20 -1.39
C THR A 331 14.00 -23.97 -2.50
N SER A 332 14.56 -22.77 -2.67
CA SER A 332 15.53 -22.51 -3.75
C SER A 332 16.69 -21.63 -3.32
N GLY A 333 17.54 -22.17 -2.43
CA GLY A 333 18.92 -21.72 -2.21
C GLY A 333 19.13 -20.28 -1.69
N PRO A 334 20.36 -19.96 -1.24
CA PRO A 334 20.71 -18.59 -0.93
C PRO A 334 20.87 -17.82 -2.25
N GLN A 335 20.28 -16.63 -2.36
CA GLN A 335 20.38 -15.67 -3.50
C GLN A 335 19.25 -15.63 -4.54
N SER A 336 18.00 -15.46 -4.10
CA SER A 336 17.08 -14.62 -4.89
C SER A 336 16.32 -13.68 -3.96
N LEU A 337 17.07 -12.75 -3.35
CA LEU A 337 16.50 -11.62 -2.63
C LEU A 337 16.48 -10.42 -3.57
N THR A 338 15.30 -10.07 -4.08
CA THR A 338 15.08 -8.76 -4.68
C THR A 338 14.45 -7.86 -3.60
N SER A 339 15.27 -7.17 -2.82
CA SER A 339 14.88 -5.96 -2.06
C SER A 339 14.55 -4.78 -3.00
N ASP A 340 13.99 -5.10 -4.17
CA ASP A 340 13.72 -4.18 -5.26
C ASP A 340 12.33 -3.59 -5.10
N VAL A 341 12.26 -2.28 -5.21
CA VAL A 341 11.04 -1.46 -5.18
C VAL A 341 10.16 -1.63 -6.42
N SER A 342 10.68 -2.26 -7.49
CA SER A 342 9.98 -2.40 -8.78
C SER A 342 8.98 -3.56 -8.84
N GLY A 343 9.12 -4.58 -7.99
CA GLY A 343 8.35 -5.83 -8.08
C GLY A 343 7.15 -5.89 -7.13
N SER A 344 7.40 -6.11 -5.84
CA SER A 344 6.40 -6.21 -4.78
C SER A 344 6.79 -5.29 -3.63
N LEU A 345 5.83 -4.57 -3.05
CA LEU A 345 6.10 -3.78 -1.86
C LEU A 345 6.23 -4.65 -0.61
N PHE A 346 5.69 -5.88 -0.63
CA PHE A 346 5.94 -6.86 0.41
C PHE A 346 7.30 -7.51 0.17
N ALA A 347 8.21 -7.31 1.13
CA ALA A 347 9.59 -7.81 1.06
C ALA A 347 9.76 -9.19 1.70
N GLY A 348 8.92 -9.52 2.69
CA GLY A 348 9.03 -10.76 3.45
C GLY A 348 8.59 -10.60 4.90
N THR A 349 8.94 -11.57 5.72
CA THR A 349 8.69 -11.54 7.17
C THR A 349 9.99 -11.55 7.95
N VAL A 350 10.07 -10.76 9.02
CA VAL A 350 11.18 -10.82 9.98
C VAL A 350 10.73 -11.69 11.16
N TYR A 351 11.57 -12.66 11.54
CA TYR A 351 11.28 -13.66 12.58
C TYR A 351 9.92 -14.37 12.43
N GLY A 352 9.53 -14.68 11.19
CA GLY A 352 8.34 -15.49 10.86
C GLY A 352 6.99 -14.85 11.22
N SER A 353 6.95 -13.62 11.72
CA SER A 353 5.72 -12.99 12.24
C SER A 353 5.52 -11.52 11.85
N MET A 354 6.59 -10.73 11.73
CA MET A 354 6.48 -9.31 11.36
C MET A 354 6.57 -9.13 9.85
N LYS A 355 5.50 -8.67 9.21
CA LYS A 355 5.46 -8.39 7.76
C LYS A 355 6.21 -7.11 7.42
N ILE A 356 7.16 -7.16 6.50
CA ILE A 356 7.94 -5.99 6.07
C ILE A 356 7.42 -5.50 4.71
N TYR A 357 7.07 -4.22 4.68
CA TYR A 357 6.70 -3.49 3.48
C TYR A 357 7.74 -2.41 3.17
N ILE A 358 8.09 -2.24 1.90
CA ILE A 358 9.03 -1.21 1.44
C ILE A 358 8.24 0.03 1.03
N ASP A 359 8.63 1.21 1.52
CA ASP A 359 8.16 2.50 0.98
C ASP A 359 9.08 2.95 -0.17
N PRO A 360 8.63 2.88 -1.44
CA PRO A 360 9.45 3.24 -2.59
C PRO A 360 9.67 4.76 -2.70
N TYR A 361 8.89 5.56 -1.97
CA TYR A 361 8.94 7.02 -2.00
C TYR A 361 9.58 7.61 -0.74
N ALA A 362 10.30 6.79 0.04
CA ALA A 362 11.07 7.25 1.19
C ALA A 362 12.29 8.07 0.72
N SER A 363 12.39 9.34 1.11
CA SER A 363 13.56 10.18 0.80
C SER A 363 14.67 10.09 1.86
N VAL A 364 14.40 9.40 2.96
CA VAL A 364 15.25 9.27 4.14
C VAL A 364 15.13 7.84 4.62
N ASP A 365 16.19 7.29 5.20
CA ASP A 365 16.12 5.99 5.83
C ASP A 365 15.34 6.04 7.15
N TYR A 366 14.27 5.26 7.21
CA TYR A 366 13.41 5.16 8.38
C TYR A 366 12.74 3.78 8.43
N PHE A 367 12.24 3.45 9.60
CA PHE A 367 11.26 2.39 9.77
C PHE A 367 10.12 2.85 10.66
N THR A 368 8.91 2.42 10.33
CA THR A 368 7.70 2.58 11.13
C THR A 368 7.12 1.20 11.38
N ILE A 369 7.05 0.80 12.64
CA ILE A 369 6.45 -0.48 13.06
C ILE A 369 5.03 -0.19 13.52
N GLY A 370 4.11 -1.08 13.18
CA GLY A 370 2.73 -0.99 13.58
C GLY A 370 2.14 -2.30 14.05
N TYR A 371 1.05 -2.17 14.82
CA TYR A 371 0.21 -3.28 15.21
C TYR A 371 -1.17 -3.17 14.54
N LYS A 372 -1.65 -4.32 14.03
CA LYS A 372 -3.03 -4.53 13.60
C LYS A 372 -3.48 -5.93 14.00
N GLY A 373 -4.51 -6.02 14.83
CA GLY A 373 -5.12 -7.28 15.23
C GLY A 373 -5.83 -8.00 14.09
N THR A 374 -6.28 -9.22 14.35
CA THR A 374 -7.09 -10.00 13.40
C THR A 374 -8.47 -9.38 13.18
N ASN A 375 -8.97 -8.64 14.17
CA ASN A 375 -10.22 -7.91 14.11
C ASN A 375 -9.99 -6.52 13.48
N PRO A 376 -10.80 -6.08 12.49
CA PRO A 376 -10.71 -4.74 11.92
C PRO A 376 -10.83 -3.58 12.93
N TYR A 377 -11.44 -3.80 14.10
CA TYR A 377 -11.55 -2.80 15.18
C TYR A 377 -10.28 -2.64 16.01
N ASP A 378 -9.31 -3.56 15.86
CA ASP A 378 -8.07 -3.56 16.61
C ASP A 378 -6.92 -3.05 15.74
N ALA A 379 -7.00 -1.76 15.40
CA ALA A 379 -5.99 -1.07 14.62
C ALA A 379 -5.81 0.35 15.16
N GLY A 380 -4.62 0.93 15.00
CA GLY A 380 -4.36 2.31 15.44
C GLY A 380 -5.18 3.36 14.71
N MET A 381 -5.63 3.06 13.49
CA MET A 381 -6.37 3.97 12.63
C MET A 381 -7.38 3.19 11.80
N PHE A 382 -8.50 3.84 11.47
CA PHE A 382 -9.57 3.29 10.65
C PHE A 382 -9.71 4.05 9.34
N TYR A 383 -9.71 3.29 8.25
CA TYR A 383 -10.17 3.74 6.95
C TYR A 383 -11.67 3.44 6.81
N CYS A 384 -12.46 4.48 6.62
CA CYS A 384 -13.90 4.40 6.64
C CYS A 384 -14.50 4.74 5.27
N PRO A 385 -14.64 3.77 4.34
CA PRO A 385 -15.22 4.04 3.02
C PRO A 385 -16.71 4.36 3.14
N TYR A 386 -17.19 5.33 2.36
CA TYR A 386 -18.60 5.70 2.30
C TYR A 386 -19.18 5.52 0.90
N VAL A 387 -18.60 6.19 -0.10
CA VAL A 387 -18.98 6.02 -1.51
C VAL A 387 -17.78 5.43 -2.25
N PRO A 388 -17.91 4.23 -2.84
CA PRO A 388 -16.82 3.65 -3.61
C PRO A 388 -16.52 4.50 -4.84
N LEU A 389 -15.42 4.20 -5.52
CA LEU A 389 -15.04 4.90 -6.73
C LEU A 389 -16.11 4.74 -7.82
N SER A 390 -16.89 5.79 -8.06
CA SER A 390 -17.96 5.80 -9.07
C SER A 390 -17.50 6.53 -10.33
N MET A 391 -17.60 5.87 -11.48
CA MET A 391 -17.37 6.50 -12.79
C MET A 391 -18.59 7.31 -13.20
N MET A 392 -18.35 8.54 -13.66
CA MET A 392 -19.35 9.43 -14.24
C MET A 392 -18.88 9.77 -15.66
N LYS A 393 -19.76 9.53 -16.64
CA LYS A 393 -19.54 9.94 -18.03
C LYS A 393 -20.57 10.98 -18.39
N THR A 394 -20.11 12.07 -18.99
CA THR A 394 -20.95 13.18 -19.44
C THR A 394 -20.44 13.71 -20.77
N ILE A 395 -21.28 14.45 -21.47
CA ILE A 395 -20.90 15.20 -22.68
C ILE A 395 -21.03 16.68 -22.31
N GLY A 396 -20.03 17.49 -22.64
CA GLY A 396 -20.08 18.92 -22.41
C GLY A 396 -21.15 19.57 -23.29
N GLU A 397 -22.04 20.38 -22.70
CA GLU A 397 -23.10 21.06 -23.45
C GLU A 397 -22.55 22.09 -24.45
N ASN A 398 -21.42 22.71 -24.13
CA ASN A 398 -20.84 23.81 -24.92
C ASN A 398 -20.05 23.35 -26.14
N ASP A 399 -19.39 22.19 -26.04
CA ASP A 399 -18.39 21.70 -27.00
C ASP A 399 -18.74 20.32 -27.57
N PHE A 400 -19.78 19.67 -27.04
CA PHE A 400 -20.15 18.28 -27.33
C PHE A 400 -19.00 17.28 -27.15
N GLN A 401 -17.99 17.64 -26.36
CA GLN A 401 -16.84 16.78 -26.12
C GLN A 401 -17.12 15.81 -24.96
N PRO A 402 -16.70 14.54 -25.05
CA PRO A 402 -16.79 13.60 -23.95
C PRO A 402 -15.97 14.01 -22.73
N ARG A 403 -16.57 13.84 -21.56
CA ARG A 403 -15.94 14.10 -20.26
C ARG A 403 -16.15 12.89 -19.36
N ILE A 404 -15.07 12.36 -18.82
CA ILE A 404 -15.08 11.25 -17.86
C ILE A 404 -14.56 11.75 -16.52
N GLY A 405 -15.18 11.30 -15.43
CA GLY A 405 -14.71 11.60 -14.10
C GLY A 405 -14.95 10.47 -13.14
N PHE A 406 -14.17 10.45 -12.07
CA PHE A 406 -14.34 9.55 -10.96
C PHE A 406 -14.51 10.35 -9.68
N LYS A 407 -15.34 9.84 -8.78
CA LYS A 407 -15.54 10.41 -7.45
C LYS A 407 -15.58 9.29 -6.42
N THR A 408 -15.00 9.54 -5.26
CA THR A 408 -15.04 8.66 -4.09
C THR A 408 -15.24 9.49 -2.82
N ARG A 409 -15.78 8.87 -1.77
CA ARG A 409 -15.91 9.49 -0.44
C ARG A 409 -15.51 8.50 0.65
N TYR A 410 -14.67 8.96 1.56
CA TYR A 410 -14.19 8.16 2.70
C TYR A 410 -13.75 9.06 3.84
N GLY A 411 -13.71 8.52 5.06
CA GLY A 411 -13.14 9.15 6.24
C GLY A 411 -11.91 8.38 6.73
N VAL A 412 -11.05 9.07 7.48
CA VAL A 412 -9.96 8.45 8.23
C VAL A 412 -10.03 8.98 9.65
N ALA A 413 -9.91 8.10 10.64
CA ALA A 413 -9.91 8.49 12.04
C ALA A 413 -9.00 7.59 12.87
N ASP A 414 -8.39 8.16 13.90
CA ASP A 414 -7.61 7.42 14.88
C ASP A 414 -8.52 6.58 15.78
N ASN A 415 -7.94 5.52 16.36
CA ASN A 415 -8.62 4.69 17.34
C ASN A 415 -9.01 5.50 18.59
N PRO A 416 -10.23 5.36 19.13
CA PRO A 416 -10.64 6.08 20.35
C PRO A 416 -9.82 5.75 21.62
N PHE A 417 -9.07 4.64 21.62
CA PHE A 417 -8.12 4.31 22.69
C PHE A 417 -6.76 5.00 22.55
N VAL A 418 -6.53 5.78 21.47
CA VAL A 418 -5.34 6.62 21.35
C VAL A 418 -5.70 8.09 21.52
N THR A 419 -4.77 8.86 22.07
CA THR A 419 -4.90 10.32 22.08
C THR A 419 -4.83 10.82 20.65
N ALA A 420 -5.89 11.49 20.19
CA ALA A 420 -5.94 12.04 18.84
C ALA A 420 -4.82 13.07 18.63
N GLY A 421 -4.18 13.04 17.46
CA GLY A 421 -3.16 14.02 17.07
C GLY A 421 -1.82 13.42 16.67
N ASN A 422 -0.98 14.29 16.10
CA ASN A 422 0.31 13.89 15.52
C ASN A 422 1.25 13.36 16.62
N GLY A 423 1.89 12.21 16.37
CA GLY A 423 2.88 11.63 17.26
C GLY A 423 2.34 10.92 18.50
N ASN A 424 1.01 10.76 18.63
CA ASN A 424 0.37 10.23 19.83
C ASN A 424 -0.15 8.78 19.68
N ASN A 425 -0.15 8.24 18.47
CA ASN A 425 -0.74 6.93 18.20
C ASN A 425 0.19 5.80 18.64
N VAL A 426 -0.10 5.22 19.81
CA VAL A 426 0.72 4.16 20.44
C VAL A 426 0.75 2.84 19.65
N TYR A 427 -0.15 2.63 18.69
CA TYR A 427 -0.12 1.46 17.80
C TYR A 427 1.00 1.52 16.77
N TYR A 428 1.58 2.71 16.55
CA TYR A 428 2.61 2.93 15.55
C TYR A 428 3.83 3.60 16.20
N ARG A 429 5.02 3.08 15.90
CA ARG A 429 6.29 3.69 16.36
C ARG A 429 7.24 3.86 15.20
N LYS A 430 7.87 5.03 15.11
CA LYS A 430 8.83 5.34 14.05
C LYS A 430 10.20 5.70 14.59
N ARG A 431 11.23 5.37 13.80
CA ARG A 431 12.60 5.83 13.98
C ARG A 431 13.23 6.15 12.64
N LYS A 432 14.02 7.21 12.62
CA LYS A 432 14.93 7.55 11.53
C LYS A 432 16.21 6.74 11.70
N VAL A 433 16.71 6.17 10.61
CA VAL A 433 17.98 5.45 10.58
C VAL A 433 19.05 6.37 10.02
N LEU A 434 20.19 6.44 10.71
CA LEU A 434 21.32 7.31 10.37
C LEU A 434 22.59 6.46 10.17
N GLY A 435 23.40 6.86 9.21
CA GLY A 435 24.69 6.22 8.91
C GLY A 435 24.54 4.81 8.32
N LEU A 436 23.44 4.57 7.59
CA LEU A 436 23.22 3.33 6.85
C LEU A 436 24.12 3.24 5.61
#